data_AF-A0A0F9DYH7-F1
#
_entry.id   AF-A0A0F9DYH7-F1
#
_cell.length_a   1.000
_cell.length_b   1.000
_cell.length_c   1.000
_cell.angle_alpha   90.00
_cell.angle_beta   90.00
_cell.angle_gamma   90.00
#
_symmetry.space_group_name_H-M   'P 1'
#
loop_
_entity.id
_entity.type
_entity.pdbx_description
1 polymer ?
#
loop_
_entity_poly.entity_id
_entity_poly.type
_entity_poly.pdbx_seq_one_letter_code
_entity_poly.pdbx_strand_id
1 'polypeptide(L)'
;MLPIWSLVFAAGAPLLSVYAVAAFAAASILLIFAVLWPKDGRTRWPDAGSGLSVRAALSELAAPAVLARTLILGTVHGGISLYLILTGLILSGVPGRDAGDVAIFVAIVAGLEMPVMLIAPRLLPRLGITRLICAATLLYALFLCAFPLLAGSAMVWALTVPAAMGAGVMLSMPILNPPQSGILGLHKIEKRPVVDGDAIVARSMMYAALSYDHRIIDGREAVTFLVRIKELIEDPQRLVLDL
;
A
#
# COMPACT_ATOMS: atom_id res chain seq x y z
N MET A 1 -10.61 -5.88 -16.37
CA MET A 1 -10.17 -4.78 -17.26
C MET A 1 -9.11 -5.26 -18.25
N LEU A 2 -7.93 -5.76 -17.83
CA LEU A 2 -6.86 -6.18 -18.76
C LEU A 2 -7.23 -7.33 -19.72
N PRO A 3 -7.93 -8.42 -19.32
CA PRO A 3 -8.35 -9.46 -20.26
C PRO A 3 -9.36 -8.96 -21.31
N ILE A 4 -10.20 -7.98 -20.94
CA ILE A 4 -11.16 -7.35 -21.85
C ILE A 4 -10.41 -6.54 -22.91
N TRP A 5 -9.38 -5.80 -22.51
CA TRP A 5 -8.53 -5.06 -23.44
C TRP A 5 -7.78 -5.97 -24.41
N SER A 6 -7.32 -7.14 -23.96
CA SER A 6 -6.72 -8.15 -24.85
C SER A 6 -7.68 -8.58 -25.96
N LEU A 7 -8.95 -8.86 -25.65
CA LEU A 7 -9.99 -9.17 -26.64
C LEU A 7 -10.29 -7.98 -27.57
N VAL A 8 -10.32 -6.76 -27.02
CA VAL A 8 -10.58 -5.51 -27.77
C VAL A 8 -9.45 -5.23 -28.78
N PHE A 9 -8.19 -5.44 -28.40
CA PHE A 9 -7.06 -5.31 -29.32
C PHE A 9 -7.01 -6.44 -30.35
N ALA A 10 -7.35 -7.67 -29.96
CA ALA A 10 -7.47 -8.79 -30.89
C ALA A 10 -8.58 -8.54 -31.95
N ALA A 11 -9.61 -7.77 -31.60
CA ALA A 11 -10.65 -7.31 -32.53
C ALA A 11 -10.24 -6.10 -33.40
N GLY A 12 -8.98 -5.67 -33.35
CA GLY A 12 -8.42 -4.60 -34.20
C GLY A 12 -8.58 -3.19 -33.66
N ALA A 13 -8.97 -3.01 -32.39
CA ALA A 13 -9.08 -1.67 -31.81
C ALA A 13 -7.69 -1.01 -31.62
N PRO A 14 -7.55 0.29 -31.92
CA PRO A 14 -6.28 1.00 -31.73
C PRO A 14 -5.99 1.21 -30.24
N LEU A 15 -4.70 1.20 -29.86
CA LEU A 15 -4.25 1.40 -28.47
C LEU A 15 -4.78 2.72 -27.85
N LEU A 16 -4.98 3.76 -28.67
CA LEU A 16 -5.52 5.05 -28.22
C LEU A 16 -6.93 4.95 -27.62
N SER A 17 -7.69 3.90 -27.96
CA SER A 17 -9.04 3.68 -27.42
C SER A 17 -9.05 3.53 -25.90
N VAL A 18 -7.96 3.05 -25.29
CA VAL A 18 -7.79 2.96 -23.83
C VAL A 18 -7.89 4.32 -23.17
N TYR A 19 -7.24 5.34 -23.75
CA TYR A 19 -7.23 6.69 -23.20
C TYR A 19 -8.61 7.33 -23.26
N ALA A 20 -9.36 7.12 -24.35
CA ALA A 20 -10.72 7.62 -24.48
C ALA A 20 -11.65 7.01 -23.41
N VAL A 21 -11.58 5.68 -23.21
CA VAL A 21 -12.38 4.98 -22.20
C VAL A 21 -11.98 5.42 -20.78
N ALA A 22 -10.68 5.53 -20.50
CA ALA A 22 -10.19 5.99 -19.19
C ALA A 22 -10.60 7.43 -18.90
N ALA A 23 -10.52 8.33 -19.89
CA ALA A 23 -10.96 9.72 -19.76
C ALA A 23 -12.46 9.79 -19.48
N PHE A 24 -13.27 9.00 -20.18
CA PHE A 24 -14.72 8.93 -19.94
C PHE A 24 -15.04 8.41 -18.53
N ALA A 25 -14.35 7.35 -18.07
CA ALA A 25 -14.53 6.82 -16.73
C ALA A 25 -14.14 7.85 -15.66
N ALA A 26 -13.01 8.54 -15.83
CA ALA A 26 -12.56 9.59 -14.91
C ALA A 26 -13.54 10.77 -14.88
N ALA A 27 -14.04 11.22 -16.03
CA ALA A 27 -15.04 12.27 -16.13
C ALA A 27 -16.36 11.85 -15.46
N SER A 28 -16.76 10.58 -15.61
CA SER A 28 -17.96 10.03 -14.97
C SER A 28 -17.82 10.00 -13.45
N ILE A 29 -16.66 9.58 -12.92
CA ILE A 29 -16.38 9.61 -11.48
C ILE A 29 -16.38 11.07 -10.98
N LEU A 30 -15.75 11.98 -11.70
CA LEU A 30 -15.74 13.41 -11.35
C LEU A 30 -17.15 13.98 -11.32
N LEU A 31 -18.00 13.62 -12.29
CA LEU A 31 -19.40 14.05 -12.35
C LEU A 31 -20.20 13.47 -11.17
N ILE A 32 -20.00 12.18 -10.86
CA ILE A 32 -20.58 11.54 -9.68
C ILE A 32 -20.16 12.28 -8.42
N PHE A 33 -18.89 12.62 -8.26
CA PHE A 33 -18.43 13.43 -7.14
C PHE A 33 -19.08 14.82 -7.16
N ALA A 34 -19.12 15.52 -8.29
CA ALA A 34 -19.69 16.87 -8.35
C ALA A 34 -21.21 16.91 -8.05
N VAL A 35 -21.94 15.84 -8.38
CA VAL A 35 -23.40 15.77 -8.27
C VAL A 35 -23.85 15.10 -6.98
N LEU A 36 -23.23 13.96 -6.63
CA LEU A 36 -23.66 13.08 -5.54
C LEU A 36 -22.80 13.23 -4.28
N TRP A 37 -21.62 13.86 -4.36
CA TRP A 37 -20.83 14.11 -3.16
C TRP A 37 -21.47 15.23 -2.33
N PRO A 38 -21.58 15.06 -1.00
CA PRO A 38 -22.11 16.09 -0.12
C PRO A 38 -21.33 17.41 -0.31
N LYS A 39 -22.02 18.45 -0.79
CA LYS A 39 -21.43 19.78 -1.05
C LYS A 39 -21.08 20.53 0.23
N ASP A 40 -21.54 20.01 1.37
CA ASP A 40 -21.55 20.76 2.60
C ASP A 40 -20.18 20.79 3.27
N GLY A 41 -19.26 19.86 2.93
CA GLY A 41 -17.90 19.78 3.50
C GLY A 41 -17.85 19.77 5.03
N ARG A 42 -19.00 19.69 5.68
CA ARG A 42 -19.21 19.91 7.09
C ARG A 42 -19.31 18.56 7.76
N THR A 43 -18.19 18.14 8.33
CA THR A 43 -18.22 17.17 9.44
C THR A 43 -19.08 17.77 10.55
N ARG A 44 -19.92 16.96 11.23
CA ARG A 44 -20.84 17.42 12.28
C ARG A 44 -20.13 17.91 13.56
N TRP A 45 -18.81 18.03 13.56
CA TRP A 45 -17.95 18.29 14.72
C TRP A 45 -16.77 19.18 14.31
N PRO A 46 -16.21 19.97 15.24
CA PRO A 46 -15.14 20.91 14.94
C PRO A 46 -13.88 20.16 14.47
N ASP A 47 -13.51 20.39 13.20
CA ASP A 47 -12.28 19.92 12.60
C ASP A 47 -11.16 20.88 13.01
N ALA A 48 -10.43 20.53 14.08
CA ALA A 48 -9.28 21.31 14.50
C ALA A 48 -8.10 20.95 13.59
N GLY A 49 -7.74 21.86 12.68
CA GLY A 49 -6.56 21.71 11.84
C GLY A 49 -5.32 21.44 12.70
N SER A 50 -4.31 20.76 12.14
CA SER A 50 -3.12 20.28 12.86
C SER A 50 -2.33 21.35 13.62
N GLY A 51 -2.67 22.64 13.48
CA GLY A 51 -1.98 23.77 14.10
C GLY A 51 -0.60 24.02 13.49
N LEU A 52 -0.14 23.15 12.61
CA LEU A 52 1.16 23.24 11.96
C LEU A 52 1.06 24.11 10.72
N SER A 53 1.96 25.09 10.62
CA SER A 53 2.20 25.74 9.33
C SER A 53 2.69 24.72 8.31
N VAL A 54 2.43 24.94 7.02
CA VAL A 54 2.95 24.09 5.93
C VAL A 54 4.46 23.87 6.07
N ARG A 55 5.19 24.89 6.52
CA ARG A 55 6.63 24.82 6.77
C ARG A 55 6.98 23.89 7.93
N ALA A 56 6.20 23.90 9.00
CA ALA A 56 6.40 23.00 10.14
C ALA A 56 6.08 21.54 9.77
N ALA A 57 5.00 21.30 9.03
CA ALA A 57 4.66 19.97 8.51
C ALA A 57 5.74 19.44 7.54
N LEU A 58 6.28 20.30 6.66
CA LEU A 58 7.40 19.94 5.79
C LEU A 58 8.70 19.67 6.57
N SER A 59 8.91 20.35 7.70
CA SER A 59 10.10 20.13 8.54
C SER A 59 10.07 18.77 9.26
N GLU A 60 8.88 18.26 9.60
CA GLU A 60 8.72 16.90 10.13
C GLU A 60 9.02 15.84 9.06
N LEU A 61 8.58 16.08 7.82
CA LEU A 61 8.94 15.23 6.68
C LEU A 61 10.44 15.25 6.37
N ALA A 62 11.12 16.36 6.68
CA ALA A 62 12.57 16.52 6.52
C ALA A 62 13.39 15.85 7.64
N ALA A 63 12.75 15.29 8.67
CA ALA A 63 13.47 14.56 9.71
C ALA A 63 14.25 13.37 9.10
N PRO A 64 15.54 13.18 9.40
CA PRO A 64 16.41 12.26 8.66
C PRO A 64 15.93 10.80 8.70
N ALA A 65 15.32 10.37 9.80
CA ALA A 65 14.74 9.03 9.91
C ALA A 65 13.46 8.85 9.07
N VAL A 66 12.64 9.90 8.95
CA VAL A 66 11.44 9.91 8.11
C VAL A 66 11.85 9.96 6.65
N LEU A 67 12.76 10.86 6.29
CA LEU A 67 13.30 11.01 4.95
C LEU A 67 13.92 9.70 4.44
N ALA A 68 14.74 9.03 5.26
CA ALA A 68 15.34 7.74 4.89
C ALA A 68 14.29 6.67 4.61
N ARG A 69 13.24 6.57 5.45
CA ARG A 69 12.14 5.62 5.24
C ARG A 69 11.32 5.96 4.00
N THR A 70 10.99 7.23 3.80
CA THR A 70 10.25 7.70 2.63
C THR A 70 11.04 7.48 1.35
N LEU A 71 12.36 7.70 1.35
CA LEU A 71 13.24 7.42 0.22
C LEU A 71 13.27 5.92 -0.10
N ILE A 72 13.44 5.07 0.91
CA ILE A 72 13.46 3.60 0.72
C ILE A 72 12.12 3.12 0.17
N LEU A 73 11.01 3.52 0.78
CA LEU A 73 9.66 3.15 0.32
C LEU A 73 9.35 3.71 -1.08
N GLY A 74 9.73 4.96 -1.33
CA GLY A 74 9.58 5.60 -2.64
C GLY A 74 10.41 4.92 -3.71
N THR A 75 11.62 4.45 -3.39
CA THR A 75 12.47 3.68 -4.32
C THR A 75 11.83 2.33 -4.65
N VAL A 76 11.32 1.62 -3.64
CA VAL A 76 10.61 0.35 -3.83
C VAL A 76 9.36 0.55 -4.69
N HIS A 77 8.54 1.55 -4.39
CA HIS A 77 7.32 1.85 -5.14
C HIS A 77 7.61 2.33 -6.57
N GLY A 78 8.64 3.15 -6.75
CA GLY A 78 9.12 3.60 -8.05
C GLY A 78 9.57 2.42 -8.92
N GLY A 79 10.25 1.44 -8.33
CA GLY A 79 10.62 0.20 -9.02
C GLY A 79 9.40 -0.58 -9.55
N ILE A 80 8.34 -0.69 -8.75
CA ILE A 80 7.08 -1.36 -9.16
C ILE A 80 6.38 -0.59 -10.29
N SER A 81 6.38 0.75 -10.21
CA SER A 81 5.77 1.59 -11.25
C SER A 81 6.55 1.54 -12.56
N LEU A 82 7.88 1.58 -12.50
CA LEU A 82 8.77 1.46 -13.65
C LEU A 82 8.62 0.09 -14.32
N TYR A 83 8.45 -0.97 -13.54
CA TYR A 83 8.22 -2.31 -14.07
C TYR A 83 7.03 -2.40 -15.02
N LEU A 84 5.89 -1.75 -14.73
CA LEU A 84 4.72 -1.76 -15.62
C LEU A 84 5.05 -1.16 -16.99
N ILE A 85 5.88 -0.12 -17.04
CA ILE A 85 6.34 0.51 -18.29
C ILE A 85 7.36 -0.37 -19.00
N LEU A 86 8.36 -0.87 -18.26
CA LEU A 86 9.44 -1.70 -18.79
C LEU A 86 8.93 -3.05 -19.32
N THR A 87 7.87 -3.60 -18.73
CA THR A 87 7.21 -4.83 -19.21
C THR A 87 6.76 -4.71 -20.64
N GLY A 88 6.10 -3.59 -20.97
CA GLY A 88 5.68 -3.31 -22.34
C GLY A 88 6.88 -3.25 -23.29
N LEU A 89 7.87 -2.41 -22.96
CA LEU A 89 9.05 -2.18 -23.80
C LEU A 89 9.88 -3.46 -24.03
N ILE A 90 10.10 -4.26 -22.99
CA ILE A 90 10.93 -5.47 -23.05
C ILE A 90 10.22 -6.56 -23.84
N LEU A 91 8.93 -6.80 -23.59
CA LEU A 91 8.18 -7.87 -24.26
C LEU A 91 7.88 -7.52 -25.72
N SER A 92 7.48 -6.28 -26.02
CA SER A 92 7.24 -5.85 -27.41
C SER A 92 8.53 -5.74 -28.23
N GLY A 93 9.68 -5.65 -27.56
CA GLY A 93 11.00 -5.64 -28.20
C GLY A 93 11.49 -7.02 -28.65
N VAL A 94 10.83 -8.11 -28.23
CA VAL A 94 11.18 -9.48 -28.62
C VAL A 94 10.48 -9.84 -29.93
N PRO A 95 11.22 -10.29 -30.98
CA PRO A 95 10.61 -10.76 -32.21
C PRO A 95 9.61 -11.89 -31.96
N GLY A 96 8.40 -11.75 -32.49
CA GLY A 96 7.33 -12.74 -32.34
C GLY A 96 6.45 -12.57 -31.11
N ARG A 97 6.62 -11.48 -30.35
CA ARG A 97 5.68 -11.07 -29.29
C ARG A 97 4.97 -9.78 -29.62
N ASP A 98 3.71 -9.69 -29.22
CA ASP A 98 2.86 -8.54 -29.48
C ASP A 98 2.29 -7.91 -28.21
N ALA A 99 1.45 -6.88 -28.38
CA ALA A 99 0.76 -6.24 -27.26
C ALA A 99 -0.20 -7.19 -26.53
N GLY A 100 -0.67 -8.25 -27.18
CA GLY A 100 -1.47 -9.31 -26.58
C GLY A 100 -0.67 -10.11 -25.55
N ASP A 101 0.57 -10.49 -25.88
CA ASP A 101 1.47 -11.17 -24.93
C ASP A 101 1.78 -10.31 -23.70
N VAL A 102 2.03 -9.02 -23.91
CA VAL A 102 2.19 -8.04 -22.81
C VAL A 102 0.95 -8.02 -21.94
N ALA A 103 -0.24 -7.93 -22.54
CA ALA A 103 -1.51 -7.87 -21.82
C ALA A 103 -1.77 -9.15 -21.02
N ILE A 104 -1.48 -10.33 -21.58
CA ILE A 104 -1.62 -11.62 -20.89
C ILE A 104 -0.64 -11.70 -19.72
N PHE A 105 0.63 -11.35 -19.93
CA PHE A 105 1.64 -11.38 -18.89
C PHE A 105 1.26 -10.50 -17.70
N VAL A 106 0.88 -9.24 -17.96
CA VAL A 106 0.43 -8.31 -16.92
C VAL A 106 -0.87 -8.79 -16.27
N ALA A 107 -1.80 -9.38 -17.03
CA ALA A 107 -3.04 -9.92 -16.48
C ALA A 107 -2.81 -11.11 -15.53
N ILE A 108 -1.87 -12.00 -15.86
CA ILE A 108 -1.50 -13.13 -14.97
C ILE A 108 -0.87 -12.59 -13.70
N VAL A 109 0.07 -11.65 -13.81
CA VAL A 109 0.72 -11.02 -12.64
C VAL A 109 -0.32 -10.37 -11.73
N ALA A 110 -1.16 -9.48 -12.27
CA ALA A 110 -2.22 -8.82 -11.50
C ALA A 110 -3.25 -9.82 -10.91
N GLY A 111 -3.55 -10.90 -11.64
CA GLY A 111 -4.42 -11.97 -11.18
C GLY A 111 -3.85 -12.76 -10.01
N LEU A 112 -2.53 -13.00 -10.01
CA LEU A 112 -1.80 -13.69 -8.94
C LEU A 112 -1.49 -12.77 -7.75
N GLU A 113 -1.37 -11.46 -7.97
CA GLU A 113 -1.17 -10.49 -6.89
C GLU A 113 -2.34 -10.54 -5.89
N MET A 114 -3.58 -10.63 -6.36
CA MET A 114 -4.76 -10.64 -5.48
C MET A 114 -4.75 -11.79 -4.44
N PRO A 115 -4.56 -13.08 -4.81
CA PRO A 115 -4.37 -14.17 -3.85
C PRO A 115 -3.21 -13.93 -2.89
N VAL A 116 -2.07 -13.42 -3.38
CA VAL A 116 -0.90 -13.13 -2.53
C VAL A 116 -1.27 -12.08 -1.48
N MET A 117 -1.96 -11.02 -1.87
CA MET A 117 -2.43 -9.97 -0.96
C MET A 117 -3.40 -10.50 0.09
N LEU A 118 -4.23 -11.51 -0.25
CA LEU A 118 -5.15 -12.17 0.69
C LEU A 118 -4.45 -13.18 1.63
N ILE A 119 -3.31 -13.73 1.22
CA ILE A 119 -2.52 -14.70 2.01
C ILE A 119 -1.50 -13.99 2.90
N ALA A 120 -0.96 -12.85 2.47
CA ALA A 120 0.04 -12.07 3.21
C ALA A 120 -0.34 -11.81 4.69
N PRO A 121 -1.58 -11.41 5.03
CA PRO A 121 -2.00 -11.24 6.43
C PRO A 121 -1.96 -12.53 7.26
N ARG A 122 -2.14 -13.70 6.64
CA ARG A 122 -2.06 -15.01 7.33
C ARG A 122 -0.62 -15.44 7.59
N LEU A 123 0.33 -14.98 6.76
CA LEU A 123 1.76 -15.24 6.93
C LEU A 123 2.41 -14.28 7.92
N LEU A 124 1.82 -13.10 8.12
CA LEU A 124 2.33 -12.04 8.99
C LEU A 124 2.62 -12.51 10.43
N PRO A 125 1.74 -13.24 11.14
CA PRO A 125 2.01 -13.71 12.49
C PRO A 125 3.12 -14.76 12.58
N ARG A 126 3.40 -15.47 11.49
CA ARG A 126 4.39 -16.57 11.45
C ARG A 126 5.80 -16.08 11.10
N LEU A 127 5.90 -15.15 10.15
CA LEU A 127 7.19 -14.69 9.61
C LEU A 127 7.61 -13.33 10.16
N GLY A 128 6.67 -12.51 10.62
CA GLY A 128 6.91 -11.13 11.02
C GLY A 128 7.04 -10.19 9.81
N ILE A 129 6.59 -8.94 9.98
CA ILE A 129 6.47 -7.95 8.90
C ILE A 129 7.80 -7.70 8.19
N THR A 130 8.90 -7.56 8.94
CA THR A 130 10.22 -7.26 8.40
C THR A 130 10.74 -8.38 7.50
N ARG A 131 10.59 -9.64 7.90
CA ARG A 131 11.06 -10.78 7.09
C ARG A 131 10.20 -10.95 5.84
N LEU A 132 8.89 -10.71 5.96
CA LEU A 132 7.97 -10.76 4.84
C LEU A 132 8.29 -9.68 3.79
N ILE A 133 8.54 -8.44 4.21
CA ILE A 133 9.00 -7.36 3.32
C ILE A 133 10.32 -7.75 2.67
N CYS A 134 11.35 -8.13 3.45
CA CYS A 134 12.67 -8.45 2.89
C CYS A 134 12.60 -9.60 1.88
N ALA A 135 11.82 -10.64 2.16
CA ALA A 135 11.65 -11.77 1.24
C ALA A 135 10.94 -11.34 -0.06
N ALA A 136 9.87 -10.54 0.04
CA ALA A 136 9.15 -10.02 -1.13
C ALA A 136 10.01 -9.09 -1.97
N THR A 137 10.76 -8.18 -1.34
CA THR A 137 11.69 -7.27 -2.03
C THR A 137 12.80 -8.05 -2.74
N LEU A 138 13.37 -9.09 -2.10
CA LEU A 138 14.39 -9.94 -2.71
C LEU A 138 13.84 -10.70 -3.92
N LEU A 139 12.65 -11.28 -3.78
CA LEU A 139 11.98 -12.00 -4.86
C LEU A 139 11.67 -11.09 -6.05
N TYR A 140 11.22 -9.87 -5.77
CA TYR A 140 10.94 -8.86 -6.80
C TYR A 140 12.21 -8.36 -7.47
N ALA A 141 13.30 -8.14 -6.72
CA ALA A 141 14.59 -7.77 -7.28
C ALA A 141 15.16 -8.87 -8.19
N LEU A 142 15.07 -10.14 -7.76
CA LEU A 142 15.48 -11.28 -8.59
C LEU A 142 14.66 -11.35 -9.88
N PHE A 143 13.36 -11.11 -9.79
CA PHE A 143 12.48 -11.01 -10.94
C PHE A 143 12.94 -9.90 -11.91
N LEU A 144 13.18 -8.68 -11.43
CA LEU A 144 13.64 -7.56 -12.28
C LEU A 144 14.96 -7.86 -12.99
N CYS A 145 15.89 -8.55 -12.34
CA CYS A 145 17.15 -8.97 -12.96
C CYS A 145 16.95 -10.08 -14.00
N ALA A 146 16.07 -11.05 -13.73
CA ALA A 146 15.83 -12.19 -14.61
C ALA A 146 14.97 -11.83 -15.83
N PHE A 147 14.11 -10.82 -15.71
CA PHE A 147 13.11 -10.50 -16.72
C PHE A 147 13.68 -10.11 -18.10
N PRO A 148 14.66 -9.19 -18.22
CA PRO A 148 15.29 -8.89 -19.52
C PRO A 148 16.01 -10.09 -20.14
N LEU A 149 16.61 -10.95 -19.31
CA LEU A 149 17.39 -12.10 -19.75
C LEU A 149 16.51 -13.22 -20.29
N LEU A 150 15.36 -13.44 -19.64
CA LEU A 150 14.42 -14.52 -19.98
C LEU A 150 13.31 -14.05 -20.92
N ALA A 151 13.24 -12.76 -21.25
CA ALA A 151 12.23 -12.19 -22.15
C ALA A 151 12.19 -12.90 -23.50
N GLY A 152 13.33 -13.32 -24.08
CA GLY A 152 13.32 -14.07 -25.35
C GLY A 152 12.82 -15.51 -25.26
N SER A 153 12.59 -16.04 -24.06
CA SER A 153 12.36 -17.47 -23.80
C SER A 153 10.95 -17.75 -23.27
N ALA A 154 10.52 -19.01 -23.36
CA ALA A 154 9.29 -19.46 -22.72
C ALA A 154 9.32 -19.34 -21.18
N MET A 155 10.52 -19.27 -20.57
CA MET A 155 10.67 -19.12 -19.12
C MET A 155 10.18 -17.76 -18.59
N VAL A 156 9.93 -16.78 -19.46
CA VAL A 156 9.32 -15.52 -19.06
C VAL A 156 8.01 -15.76 -18.30
N TRP A 157 7.23 -16.77 -18.69
CA TRP A 157 5.92 -17.03 -18.09
C TRP A 157 6.03 -17.53 -16.65
N ALA A 158 7.11 -18.24 -16.32
CA ALA A 158 7.40 -18.65 -14.95
C ALA A 158 7.72 -17.45 -14.03
N LEU A 159 8.18 -16.33 -14.60
CA LEU A 159 8.47 -15.10 -13.85
C LEU A 159 7.21 -14.36 -13.36
N THR A 160 6.03 -14.73 -13.85
CA THR A 160 4.76 -14.13 -13.38
C THR A 160 4.52 -14.40 -11.89
N VAL A 161 4.94 -15.56 -11.38
CA VAL A 161 4.81 -15.95 -9.97
C VAL A 161 5.68 -15.09 -9.04
N PRO A 162 7.02 -15.00 -9.22
CA PRO A 162 7.84 -14.15 -8.37
C PRO A 162 7.51 -12.67 -8.50
N ALA A 163 7.10 -12.20 -9.68
CA ALA A 163 6.61 -10.83 -9.88
C ALA A 163 5.37 -10.55 -9.00
N ALA A 164 4.36 -11.42 -9.08
CA ALA A 164 3.11 -11.27 -8.33
C ALA A 164 3.31 -11.44 -6.81
N MET A 165 4.16 -12.36 -6.38
CA MET A 165 4.49 -12.53 -4.97
C MET A 165 5.21 -11.32 -4.38
N GLY A 166 6.20 -10.79 -5.11
CA GLY A 166 6.95 -9.61 -4.69
C GLY A 166 6.07 -8.37 -4.64
N ALA A 167 5.40 -8.05 -5.76
CA ALA A 167 4.53 -6.89 -5.86
C ALA A 167 3.31 -7.00 -4.92
N GLY A 168 2.64 -8.15 -4.90
CA GLY A 168 1.49 -8.39 -4.05
C GLY A 168 1.78 -8.12 -2.58
N VAL A 169 2.87 -8.66 -2.02
CA VAL A 169 3.24 -8.43 -0.61
C VAL A 169 3.62 -6.96 -0.35
N MET A 170 4.33 -6.30 -1.27
CA MET A 170 4.71 -4.90 -1.11
C MET A 170 3.50 -3.95 -1.21
N LEU A 171 2.49 -4.30 -2.00
CA LEU A 171 1.25 -3.54 -2.19
C LEU A 171 0.19 -3.83 -1.11
N SER A 172 0.31 -4.92 -0.34
CA SER A 172 -0.72 -5.38 0.63
C SER A 172 -0.47 -5.05 2.10
N MET A 173 0.46 -4.15 2.41
CA MET A 173 0.67 -3.74 3.80
C MET A 173 -0.07 -2.44 4.11
N PRO A 174 -0.97 -2.37 5.11
CA PRO A 174 -1.67 -3.41 5.88
C PRO A 174 -3.13 -3.55 5.41
N ILE A 175 -3.46 -4.71 4.84
CA ILE A 175 -4.85 -5.08 4.51
C ILE A 175 -5.46 -5.82 5.69
N LEU A 176 -6.56 -5.24 6.17
CA LEU A 176 -7.49 -5.80 7.15
C LEU A 176 -7.92 -7.23 6.78
N ASN A 177 -7.91 -8.19 7.72
CA ASN A 177 -8.31 -9.57 7.44
C ASN A 177 -9.83 -9.74 7.59
N PRO A 178 -10.63 -9.87 6.50
CA PRO A 178 -12.08 -10.01 6.62
C PRO A 178 -12.44 -11.31 7.35
N PRO A 179 -13.41 -11.34 8.28
CA PRO A 179 -14.46 -10.33 8.55
C PRO A 179 -14.09 -9.25 9.59
N GLN A 180 -12.81 -9.10 9.95
CA GLN A 180 -12.40 -8.14 10.99
C GLN A 180 -12.46 -6.71 10.46
N SER A 181 -12.95 -5.78 11.30
CA SER A 181 -13.07 -4.35 10.97
C SER A 181 -11.85 -3.52 11.38
N GLY A 182 -10.94 -4.08 12.19
CA GLY A 182 -9.72 -3.44 12.71
C GLY A 182 -8.61 -4.47 12.96
N ILE A 183 -7.33 -4.07 12.81
CA ILE A 183 -6.15 -4.81 13.28
C ILE A 183 -5.20 -3.87 14.02
N LEU A 184 -4.90 -4.20 15.28
CA LEU A 184 -3.97 -3.46 16.15
C LEU A 184 -2.58 -4.12 16.11
N GLY A 185 -1.58 -3.38 15.67
CA GLY A 185 -0.17 -3.75 15.72
C GLY A 185 0.54 -3.09 16.90
N LEU A 186 1.23 -3.89 17.72
CA LEU A 186 2.09 -3.42 18.81
C LEU A 186 3.55 -3.63 18.43
N HIS A 187 4.38 -2.59 18.58
CA HIS A 187 5.79 -2.63 18.21
C HIS A 187 6.68 -2.95 19.43
N LYS A 188 7.99 -3.07 19.22
CA LYS A 188 8.95 -3.36 20.31
C LYS A 188 9.00 -2.20 21.34
N ILE A 189 9.14 -2.56 22.62
CA ILE A 189 9.37 -1.61 23.72
C ILE A 189 10.85 -1.23 23.74
N GLU A 190 11.17 0.06 23.66
CA GLU A 190 12.54 0.58 23.68
C GLU A 190 12.65 1.84 24.57
N LYS A 191 13.83 2.09 25.14
CA LYS A 191 14.08 3.30 25.93
C LYS A 191 14.21 4.51 25.01
N ARG A 192 13.39 5.54 25.25
CA ARG A 192 13.39 6.79 24.46
C ARG A 192 13.38 8.01 25.37
N PRO A 193 14.05 9.11 24.99
CA PRO A 193 13.95 10.38 25.70
C PRO A 193 12.54 10.96 25.51
N VAL A 194 11.88 11.31 26.62
CA VAL A 194 10.57 11.95 26.66
C VAL A 194 10.67 13.16 27.57
N VAL A 195 10.01 14.26 27.19
CA VAL A 195 9.93 15.46 28.01
C VAL A 195 8.81 15.27 29.03
N ASP A 196 9.13 15.37 30.31
CA ASP A 196 8.22 15.27 31.44
C ASP A 196 8.36 16.55 32.27
N GLY A 197 7.44 17.51 32.07
CA GLY A 197 7.61 18.89 32.52
C GLY A 197 8.76 19.59 31.79
N ASP A 198 9.72 20.14 32.53
CA ASP A 198 10.91 20.81 31.99
C ASP A 198 12.16 19.89 31.90
N ALA A 199 12.01 18.58 32.14
CA ALA A 199 13.13 17.62 32.14
C ALA A 199 13.01 16.56 31.03
N ILE A 200 14.15 16.16 30.46
CA ILE A 200 14.24 15.03 29.52
C ILE A 200 14.54 13.76 30.32
N VAL A 201 13.62 12.80 30.31
CA VAL A 201 13.73 11.53 31.04
C VAL A 201 13.66 10.34 30.09
N ALA A 202 14.43 9.28 30.37
CA ALA A 202 14.39 8.05 29.58
C ALA A 202 13.21 7.16 30.00
N ARG A 203 12.20 7.03 29.13
CA ARG A 203 11.00 6.20 29.36
C ARG A 203 10.99 4.98 28.45
N SER A 204 10.35 3.90 28.91
CA SER A 204 10.09 2.72 28.07
C SER A 204 8.88 3.03 27.18
N MET A 205 9.09 3.13 25.87
CA MET A 205 8.08 3.55 24.91
C MET A 205 7.81 2.45 23.88
N MET A 206 6.55 2.36 23.43
CA MET A 206 6.09 1.43 22.40
C MET A 206 5.19 2.18 21.42
N TYR A 207 5.31 1.89 20.12
CA TYR A 207 4.35 2.36 19.12
C TYR A 207 3.21 1.36 18.96
N ALA A 208 1.99 1.88 18.87
CA ALA A 208 0.81 1.14 18.46
C ALA A 208 0.30 1.71 17.14
N ALA A 209 -0.08 0.84 16.22
CA ALA A 209 -0.66 1.21 14.93
C ALA A 209 -1.97 0.45 14.73
N LEU A 210 -3.05 1.15 14.36
CA LEU A 210 -4.35 0.55 14.08
C LEU A 210 -4.66 0.74 12.59
N SER A 211 -4.90 -0.36 11.88
CA SER A 211 -5.46 -0.35 10.53
C SER A 211 -6.91 -0.82 10.60
N TYR A 212 -7.83 -0.15 9.92
CA TYR A 212 -9.27 -0.40 10.05
C TYR A 212 -10.02 -0.13 8.75
N ASP A 213 -11.20 -0.72 8.59
CA ASP A 213 -12.07 -0.47 7.45
C ASP A 213 -12.83 0.84 7.65
N HIS A 214 -12.45 1.88 6.91
CA HIS A 214 -13.12 3.18 6.95
C HIS A 214 -14.60 3.16 6.54
N ARG A 215 -15.08 2.07 5.94
CA ARG A 215 -16.51 1.89 5.63
C ARG A 215 -17.34 1.50 6.86
N ILE A 216 -16.69 0.97 7.90
CA ILE A 216 -17.33 0.40 9.09
C ILE A 216 -16.95 1.19 10.34
N ILE A 217 -15.67 1.56 10.47
CA ILE A 217 -15.11 2.25 11.63
C ILE A 217 -14.67 3.65 11.19
N ASP A 218 -15.18 4.67 11.88
CA ASP A 218 -14.76 6.05 11.62
C ASP A 218 -13.34 6.30 12.15
N GLY A 219 -12.62 7.24 11.53
CA GLY A 219 -11.26 7.56 11.94
C GLY A 219 -11.16 8.08 13.37
N ARG A 220 -12.22 8.72 13.86
CA ARG A 220 -12.32 9.10 15.28
C ARG A 220 -12.39 7.87 16.18
N GLU A 221 -13.26 6.92 15.89
CA GLU A 221 -13.43 5.71 16.71
C GLU A 221 -12.13 4.91 16.80
N ALA A 222 -11.42 4.82 15.68
CA ALA A 222 -10.09 4.21 15.63
C ALA A 222 -9.05 4.94 16.49
N VAL A 223 -8.99 6.27 16.43
CA VAL A 223 -8.06 7.08 17.25
C VAL A 223 -8.44 7.03 18.73
N THR A 224 -9.72 7.17 19.06
CA THR A 224 -10.21 7.08 20.44
C THR A 224 -9.93 5.70 21.02
N PHE A 225 -10.11 4.62 20.25
CA PHE A 225 -9.72 3.28 20.65
C PHE A 225 -8.22 3.19 20.94
N LEU A 226 -7.35 3.72 20.06
CA LEU A 226 -5.91 3.75 20.29
C LEU A 226 -5.51 4.55 21.55
N VAL A 227 -6.11 5.73 21.75
CA VAL A 227 -5.87 6.56 22.94
C VAL A 227 -6.32 5.83 24.20
N ARG A 228 -7.47 5.16 24.14
CA ARG A 228 -7.99 4.39 25.26
C ARG A 228 -7.05 3.24 25.63
N ILE A 229 -6.58 2.49 24.64
CA ILE A 229 -5.59 1.42 24.85
C ILE A 229 -4.29 1.98 25.43
N LYS A 230 -3.82 3.13 24.93
CA LYS A 230 -2.65 3.83 25.47
C LYS A 230 -2.84 4.15 26.95
N GLU A 231 -3.94 4.80 27.33
CA GLU A 231 -4.23 5.19 28.72
C GLU A 231 -4.31 3.98 29.65
N LEU A 232 -4.97 2.90 29.22
CA LEU A 232 -5.09 1.68 30.02
C LEU A 232 -3.74 0.97 30.22
N ILE A 233 -2.83 1.07 29.25
CA ILE A 233 -1.48 0.51 29.36
C ILE A 233 -0.56 1.40 30.19
N GLU A 234 -0.70 2.73 30.08
CA GLU A 234 0.09 3.70 30.86
C GLU A 234 -0.34 3.75 32.33
N ASP A 235 -1.63 3.56 32.60
CA ASP A 235 -2.22 3.54 33.94
C ASP A 235 -3.15 2.33 34.15
N PRO A 236 -2.59 1.17 34.54
CA PRO A 236 -3.34 -0.08 34.70
C PRO A 236 -4.41 -0.03 35.78
N GLN A 237 -4.38 0.96 36.69
CA GLN A 237 -5.39 1.08 37.74
C GLN A 237 -6.78 1.39 37.17
N ARG A 238 -6.84 2.03 35.99
CA ARG A 238 -8.09 2.32 35.27
C ARG A 238 -8.82 1.06 34.80
N LEU A 239 -8.10 -0.02 34.50
CA LEU A 239 -8.70 -1.32 34.16
C LEU A 239 -9.48 -1.93 35.33
N VAL A 240 -9.06 -1.67 36.58
CA VAL A 240 -9.70 -2.24 37.77
C VAL A 240 -10.96 -1.45 38.15
N LEU A 241 -11.03 -0.17 37.78
CA LEU A 241 -12.13 0.73 38.12
C LEU A 241 -13.21 0.80 37.03
N ASP A 242 -13.09 0.04 35.93
CA ASP A 242 -14.01 0.04 34.77
C ASP A 242 -14.32 1.46 34.21
N LEU A 243 -13.36 2.39 34.36
CA LEU A 243 -13.43 3.80 33.95
C LEU A 243 -12.71 4.04 32.65
#